data_AF-A0A963GH14-F1
#
_entry.id   AF-A0A963GH14-F1
#
_cell.length_a   1.000
_cell.length_b   1.000
_cell.length_c   1.000
_cell.angle_alpha   90.00
_cell.angle_beta   90.00
_cell.angle_gamma   90.00
#
_symmetry.space_group_name_H-M   'P 1'
#
loop_
_entity.id
_entity.type
_entity.pdbx_description
1 polymer ?
#
loop_
_entity_poly.entity_id
_entity_poly.type
_entity_poly.pdbx_seq_one_letter_code
_entity_poly.pdbx_strand_id
1 'polypeptide(L)'
;MVTSIDESGFQPADPQFEQRVRDSFALQPAMALIDAGLTRVAPGHCEITLDSRHELTQQHGYVHGGIVGMIADNAGGFAAASLVPDGTSVLTVEYKLNLMAPADGERLVA
;
A
#
# COMPACT_ATOMS: atom_id res chain seq x y z
N MET A 1 12.16 -8.58 23.99
CA MET A 1 12.97 -8.34 22.78
C MET A 1 12.42 -9.28 21.72
N VAL A 2 11.50 -8.80 20.88
CA VAL A 2 10.88 -9.63 19.83
C VAL A 2 11.74 -9.42 18.59
N THR A 3 12.43 -10.48 18.17
CA THR A 3 13.17 -10.51 16.92
C THR A 3 12.15 -10.38 15.78
N SER A 4 12.19 -9.28 15.03
CA SER A 4 11.40 -9.14 13.80
C SER A 4 11.92 -10.18 12.81
N ILE A 5 11.12 -11.20 12.59
CA ILE A 5 11.35 -12.16 11.51
C ILE A 5 10.83 -11.47 10.26
N ASP A 6 11.73 -11.16 9.33
CA ASP A 6 11.36 -10.80 7.97
C ASP A 6 10.86 -12.08 7.28
N GLU A 7 9.57 -12.39 7.47
CA GLU A 7 8.95 -13.68 7.08
C GLU A 7 8.70 -13.84 5.57
N SER A 8 9.03 -12.85 4.73
CA SER A 8 8.60 -12.89 3.33
C SER A 8 9.38 -13.90 2.48
N GLY A 9 10.60 -14.28 2.89
CA GLY A 9 11.47 -15.20 2.16
C GLY A 9 11.95 -14.70 0.80
N PHE A 10 11.53 -13.50 0.37
CA PHE A 10 11.93 -12.91 -0.90
C PHE A 10 13.32 -12.26 -0.79
N GLN A 11 14.08 -12.33 -1.89
CA GLN A 11 15.37 -11.66 -2.03
C GLN A 11 15.20 -10.52 -3.03
N PRO A 12 15.34 -9.25 -2.61
CA PRO A 12 15.21 -8.11 -3.53
C PRO A 12 16.40 -8.08 -4.49
N ALA A 13 16.15 -7.74 -5.76
CA ALA A 13 17.20 -7.61 -6.76
C ALA A 13 18.09 -6.36 -6.55
N ASP A 14 17.58 -5.37 -5.82
CA ASP A 14 18.26 -4.12 -5.52
C ASP A 14 18.37 -3.91 -4.00
N PRO A 15 19.57 -3.72 -3.43
CA PRO A 15 19.74 -3.46 -2.00
C PRO A 15 19.18 -2.12 -1.53
N GLN A 16 18.85 -1.18 -2.44
CA GLN A 16 18.25 0.12 -2.15
C GLN A 16 16.73 0.15 -2.38
N PHE A 17 16.09 -1.02 -2.53
CA PHE A 17 14.67 -1.12 -2.88
C PHE A 17 13.76 -0.32 -1.94
N GLU A 18 14.04 -0.30 -0.63
CA GLU A 18 13.19 0.36 0.36
C GLU A 18 13.13 1.86 0.10
N GLN A 19 14.29 2.50 -0.10
CA GLN A 19 14.35 3.94 -0.35
C GLN A 19 13.64 4.29 -1.66
N ARG A 20 13.87 3.50 -2.73
CA ARG A 20 13.20 3.73 -4.02
C ARG A 20 11.68 3.62 -3.93
N VAL A 21 11.17 2.63 -3.19
CA VAL A 21 9.73 2.48 -2.96
C VAL A 21 9.17 3.69 -2.21
N ARG A 22 9.85 4.16 -1.16
CA ARG A 22 9.43 5.36 -0.40
C ARG A 22 9.46 6.62 -1.26
N ASP A 23 10.51 6.82 -2.04
CA ASP A 23 10.63 7.95 -2.95
C ASP A 23 9.52 7.92 -4.01
N SER A 24 9.25 6.75 -4.59
CA SER A 24 8.19 6.60 -5.58
C SER A 24 6.79 6.78 -5.00
N PHE A 25 6.53 6.36 -3.76
CA PHE A 25 5.27 6.64 -3.06
C PHE A 25 5.08 8.14 -2.86
N ALA A 26 6.13 8.86 -2.44
CA ALA A 26 6.09 10.30 -2.20
C ALA A 26 5.78 11.12 -3.47
N LEU A 27 6.00 10.56 -4.66
CA LEU A 27 5.67 11.19 -5.93
C LEU A 27 4.19 11.11 -6.30
N GLN A 28 3.35 10.35 -5.58
CA GLN A 28 1.94 10.13 -5.94
C GLN A 28 1.01 11.18 -5.30
N PRO A 29 0.49 12.17 -6.07
CA PRO A 29 -0.39 13.20 -5.50
C PRO A 29 -1.73 12.62 -5.02
N ALA A 30 -2.15 11.48 -5.58
CA ALA A 30 -3.34 10.76 -5.15
C ALA A 30 -3.22 10.26 -3.70
N MET A 31 -2.05 9.74 -3.30
CA MET A 31 -1.84 9.29 -1.91
C MET A 31 -1.81 10.47 -0.95
N ALA A 32 -1.20 11.59 -1.34
CA ALA A 32 -1.23 12.83 -0.57
C ALA A 32 -2.66 13.39 -0.44
N LEU A 33 -3.48 13.34 -1.49
CA LEU A 33 -4.87 13.80 -1.47
C LEU A 33 -5.71 13.03 -0.44
N ILE A 34 -5.49 11.71 -0.36
CA ILE A 34 -6.17 10.86 0.62
C ILE A 34 -5.43 10.75 1.95
N ASP A 35 -4.31 11.46 2.14
CA ASP A 35 -3.47 11.38 3.34
C ASP A 35 -3.13 9.93 3.76
N ALA A 36 -2.82 9.09 2.75
CA ALA A 36 -2.36 7.73 2.99
C ALA A 36 -0.86 7.72 3.31
N GLY A 37 -0.46 6.85 4.24
CA GLY A 37 0.93 6.72 4.68
C GLY A 37 1.50 5.34 4.41
N LEU A 38 2.73 5.27 3.90
CA LEU A 38 3.50 4.04 3.71
C LEU A 38 4.25 3.67 5.00
N THR A 39 3.66 2.80 5.82
CA THR A 39 4.13 2.50 7.19
C THR A 39 5.19 1.40 7.23
N ARG A 40 5.13 0.43 6.32
CA ARG A 40 6.11 -0.66 6.25
C ARG A 40 6.54 -0.91 4.81
N VAL A 41 7.82 -1.19 4.64
CA VAL A 41 8.42 -1.65 3.39
C VAL A 41 9.40 -2.77 3.73
N ALA A 42 9.24 -3.91 3.09
CA ALA A 42 10.11 -5.08 3.21
C ALA A 42 10.11 -5.82 1.84
N PRO A 43 11.04 -6.74 1.58
CA PRO A 43 11.05 -7.46 0.31
C PRO A 43 9.74 -8.22 0.10
N GLY A 44 9.01 -7.91 -0.97
CA GLY A 44 7.72 -8.50 -1.30
C GLY A 44 6.56 -8.07 -0.40
N HIS A 45 6.72 -7.03 0.41
CA HIS A 45 5.69 -6.57 1.34
C HIS A 45 5.73 -5.05 1.55
N CYS A 46 4.59 -4.39 1.37
CA CYS A 46 4.39 -3.00 1.75
C CYS A 46 3.09 -2.88 2.52
N GLU A 47 3.06 -1.96 3.48
CA GLU A 47 1.86 -1.63 4.25
C GLU A 47 1.51 -0.16 4.03
N ILE A 48 0.27 0.11 3.65
CA ILE A 48 -0.28 1.46 3.55
C ILE A 48 -1.41 1.61 4.56
N THR A 49 -1.31 2.65 5.39
CA THR A 49 -2.36 3.00 6.34
C THR A 49 -3.12 4.23 5.91
N LEU A 50 -4.41 4.27 6.24
CA LEU A 50 -5.30 5.39 5.98
C LEU A 50 -6.23 5.60 7.16
N ASP A 51 -6.18 6.78 7.77
CA ASP A 51 -7.15 7.17 8.79
C ASP A 51 -8.50 7.53 8.16
N SER A 52 -9.57 6.99 8.74
CA SER A 52 -10.93 7.23 8.27
C SER A 52 -11.33 8.68 8.52
N ARG A 53 -11.88 9.33 7.49
CA ARG A 53 -12.42 10.68 7.57
C ARG A 53 -13.61 10.85 6.65
N HIS A 54 -14.49 11.78 7.01
CA HIS A 54 -15.79 11.98 6.35
C HIS A 54 -15.67 12.15 4.83
N GLU A 55 -14.67 12.87 4.34
CA GLU A 55 -14.44 13.15 2.91
C GLU A 55 -14.11 11.89 2.08
N LEU A 56 -13.72 10.80 2.73
CA LEU A 56 -13.39 9.52 2.09
C LEU A 56 -14.54 8.50 2.17
N THR A 57 -15.65 8.88 2.78
CA THR A 57 -16.78 7.97 3.00
C THR A 57 -17.73 7.91 1.80
N GLN A 58 -18.45 6.79 1.69
CA GLN A 58 -19.63 6.67 0.84
C GLN A 58 -20.91 7.09 1.60
N GLN A 59 -22.07 7.04 0.95
CA GLN A 59 -23.35 7.57 1.47
C GLN A 59 -23.86 6.99 2.81
N HIS A 60 -23.24 5.96 3.37
CA HIS A 60 -23.58 5.35 4.66
C HIS A 60 -22.52 5.60 5.74
N GLY A 61 -21.49 6.41 5.44
CA GLY A 61 -20.44 6.77 6.39
C GLY A 61 -19.27 5.78 6.45
N TYR A 62 -19.27 4.70 5.65
CA TYR A 62 -18.13 3.80 5.54
C TYR A 62 -17.11 4.32 4.54
N VAL A 63 -15.83 3.97 4.67
CA VAL A 63 -14.83 4.34 3.65
C VAL A 63 -15.25 3.78 2.28
N HIS A 64 -15.20 4.64 1.26
CA HIS A 64 -15.65 4.29 -0.09
C HIS A 64 -14.85 3.10 -0.65
N GLY A 65 -15.52 2.12 -1.25
CA GLY A 65 -14.86 0.90 -1.75
C GLY A 65 -13.75 1.16 -2.78
N GLY A 66 -13.87 2.25 -3.55
CA GLY A 66 -12.81 2.72 -4.45
C GLY A 66 -11.54 3.22 -3.72
N ILE A 67 -11.67 3.77 -2.51
CA ILE A 67 -10.51 4.16 -1.68
C ILE A 67 -9.85 2.91 -1.09
N VAL A 68 -10.65 1.96 -0.61
CA VAL A 68 -10.14 0.65 -0.16
C VAL A 68 -9.35 -0.02 -1.29
N GLY A 69 -9.90 -0.04 -2.50
CA GLY A 69 -9.22 -0.61 -3.66
C GLY A 69 -7.96 0.13 -4.05
N MET A 70 -7.97 1.46 -3.98
CA MET A 70 -6.80 2.29 -4.27
C MET A 70 -5.62 1.99 -3.36
N ILE A 71 -5.83 1.91 -2.03
CA ILE A 71 -4.71 1.62 -1.10
C ILE A 71 -4.25 0.16 -1.21
N ALA A 72 -5.16 -0.78 -1.48
CA ALA A 72 -4.82 -2.19 -1.69
C ALA A 72 -4.01 -2.43 -2.97
N ASP A 73 -4.42 -1.82 -4.09
CA ASP A 73 -3.68 -1.85 -5.36
C ASP A 73 -2.27 -1.26 -5.18
N ASN A 74 -2.17 -0.10 -4.53
CA ASN A 74 -0.89 0.57 -4.34
C ASN A 74 0.05 -0.20 -3.41
N ALA A 75 -0.47 -0.81 -2.34
CA ALA A 75 0.33 -1.66 -1.44
C ALA A 75 0.86 -2.89 -2.19
N GLY A 76 0.03 -3.56 -2.99
CA GLY A 76 0.43 -4.67 -3.84
C GLY A 76 1.45 -4.27 -4.92
N GLY A 77 1.25 -3.11 -5.56
CA GLY A 77 2.16 -2.55 -6.54
C GLY A 77 3.55 -2.28 -5.95
N PHE A 78 3.62 -1.67 -4.76
CA PHE A 78 4.90 -1.42 -4.08
C PHE A 78 5.54 -2.68 -3.50
N ALA A 79 4.74 -3.66 -3.06
CA ALA A 79 5.25 -4.99 -2.71
C ALA A 79 5.95 -5.63 -3.91
N ALA A 80 5.38 -5.56 -5.12
CA ALA A 80 6.06 -6.01 -6.34
C ALA A 80 7.28 -5.15 -6.70
N ALA A 81 7.18 -3.82 -6.57
CA ALA A 81 8.28 -2.89 -6.86
C ALA A 81 9.50 -3.09 -5.95
N SER A 82 9.29 -3.57 -4.72
CA SER A 82 10.37 -3.89 -3.79
C SER A 82 11.28 -5.03 -4.27
N LEU A 83 10.84 -5.84 -5.25
CA LEU A 83 11.57 -7.01 -5.73
C LEU A 83 12.24 -6.81 -7.09
N VAL A 84 11.88 -5.76 -7.83
CA VAL A 84 12.41 -5.53 -9.18
C VAL A 84 13.77 -4.81 -9.13
N PRO A 85 14.64 -5.02 -10.14
CA PRO A 85 15.92 -4.32 -10.23
C PRO A 85 15.77 -2.80 -10.28
N ASP A 86 16.86 -2.10 -9.98
CA ASP A 86 16.93 -0.66 -10.22
C ASP A 86 16.64 -0.31 -11.69
N GLY A 87 16.05 0.87 -11.91
CA GLY A 87 15.62 1.33 -13.23
C GLY A 87 14.39 0.63 -13.82
N THR A 88 13.76 -0.30 -13.11
CA THR A 88 12.51 -0.97 -13.54
C THR A 88 11.30 -0.34 -12.87
N SER A 89 10.25 -0.03 -13.65
CA SER A 89 8.96 0.41 -13.13
C SER A 89 7.95 -0.74 -13.06
N VAL A 90 7.04 -0.66 -12.10
CA VAL A 90 5.90 -1.57 -11.95
C VAL A 90 4.63 -0.84 -12.36
N LEU A 91 3.74 -1.54 -13.06
CA LEU A 91 2.43 -1.06 -13.44
C LEU A 91 1.41 -2.17 -13.23
N THR A 92 0.34 -1.87 -12.50
CA THR A 92 -0.79 -2.79 -12.34
C THR A 92 -1.40 -3.11 -13.70
N VAL A 93 -1.49 -4.40 -14.03
CA VAL A 93 -2.18 -4.89 -15.23
C VAL A 93 -3.67 -5.06 -14.94
N GLU A 94 -3.98 -5.71 -13.83
CA GLU A 94 -5.32 -5.93 -13.31
C GLU A 94 -5.24 -6.20 -11.80
N TYR A 95 -6.36 -6.06 -11.10
CA TYR A 95 -6.55 -6.65 -9.79
C TYR A 95 -8.04 -6.96 -9.57
N LYS A 96 -8.30 -7.89 -8.66
CA LYS A 96 -9.66 -8.25 -8.22
C LYS A 96 -9.75 -8.21 -6.70
N LEU A 97 -10.72 -7.44 -6.19
CA LEU A 97 -11.07 -7.45 -4.77
C LEU A 97 -12.40 -8.15 -4.50
N ASN A 98 -12.55 -8.66 -3.29
CA ASN A 98 -13.83 -9.05 -2.71
C ASN A 98 -13.98 -8.27 -1.39
N LEU A 99 -14.98 -7.40 -1.30
CA LEU A 99 -15.26 -6.64 -0.08
C LEU A 99 -16.16 -7.47 0.83
N MET A 100 -15.56 -8.04 1.89
CA MET A 100 -16.22 -9.04 2.75
C MET A 100 -17.08 -8.41 3.85
N ALA A 101 -16.77 -7.17 4.23
CA ALA A 101 -17.49 -6.39 5.24
C ALA A 101 -17.44 -4.89 4.87
N PRO A 102 -18.35 -4.06 5.42
CA PRO A 102 -18.22 -2.61 5.33
C PRO A 102 -16.90 -2.12 5.92
N ALA A 103 -16.31 -1.09 5.32
CA ALA A 103 -15.10 -0.44 5.84
C ALA A 103 -15.47 0.54 6.97
N ASP A 104 -15.88 -0.01 8.10
CA ASP A 104 -16.36 0.68 9.29
C ASP A 104 -15.33 0.57 10.43
N GLY A 105 -14.32 1.46 10.38
CA GLY A 105 -13.24 1.49 11.36
C GLY A 105 -12.50 2.82 11.33
N GLU A 106 -11.73 3.09 12.39
CA GLU A 106 -10.98 4.33 12.54
C GLU A 106 -9.76 4.40 11.61
N ARG A 107 -9.17 3.25 11.28
CA ARG A 107 -8.00 3.13 10.41
C ARG A 107 -8.10 1.90 9.52
N LEU A 108 -7.75 2.07 8.26
CA LEU A 108 -7.55 0.98 7.31
C LEU A 108 -6.05 0.69 7.20
N VAL A 109 -5.73 -0.59 7.03
CA VAL A 109 -4.38 -1.11 6.77
C VAL A 109 -4.48 -2.02 5.55
N ALA A 110 -3.69 -1.72 4.53
CA ALA A 110 -3.62 -2.47 3.28
C ALA A 110 -2.22 -3.02 3.06
#